data_AF-A0A2P7N1A6-F1
#
_entry.id   AF-A0A2P7N1A6-F1
#
_cell.length_a   1.000
_cell.length_b   1.000
_cell.length_c   1.000
_cell.angle_alpha   90.00
_cell.angle_beta   90.00
_cell.angle_gamma   90.00
#
_symmetry.space_group_name_H-M   'P 1'
#
loop_
_entity.id
_entity.type
_entity.pdbx_description
1 polymer ?
#
loop_
_entity_poly.entity_id
_entity_poly.type
_entity_poly.pdbx_seq_one_letter_code
_entity_poly.pdbx_strand_id
1 'polypeptide(L)'
;MLSSAPSWPSSSPGLPVLLLLTRKGCCLCEGLEQKLRALDPPLALELIDVDGDSALQARFGLEVPVLQVRSGQGDRQLPRVPPRLAGASLQVWLQKHGFSGQDA
;
A
#
# COMPACT_ATOMS: atom_id res chain seq x y z
N MET A 1 -4.90 2.05 -46.20
CA MET A 1 -4.09 1.31 -45.21
C MET A 1 -4.67 1.65 -43.85
N LEU A 2 -5.68 0.91 -43.42
CA LEU A 2 -6.44 1.16 -42.19
C LEU A 2 -5.65 0.60 -41.01
N SER A 3 -5.16 1.46 -40.12
CA SER A 3 -4.50 1.05 -38.88
C SER A 3 -5.53 0.42 -37.94
N SER A 4 -5.57 -0.91 -37.93
CA SER A 4 -6.26 -1.68 -36.89
C SER A 4 -5.45 -1.60 -35.59
N ALA A 5 -5.89 -0.76 -34.66
CA ALA A 5 -5.46 -0.88 -33.27
C ALA A 5 -6.08 -2.17 -32.69
N PRO A 6 -5.33 -3.02 -31.98
CA PRO A 6 -5.92 -4.12 -31.24
C PRO A 6 -6.69 -3.53 -30.04
N SER A 7 -8.02 -3.52 -30.15
CA SER A 7 -8.95 -3.30 -29.06
C SER A 7 -9.02 -4.57 -28.21
N TRP A 8 -7.98 -4.80 -27.39
CA TRP A 8 -8.15 -5.68 -26.25
C TRP A 8 -8.71 -4.86 -25.08
N PRO A 9 -9.78 -5.32 -24.41
CA PRO A 9 -10.07 -4.83 -23.08
C PRO A 9 -8.90 -5.27 -22.22
N SER A 10 -8.09 -4.33 -21.74
CA SER A 10 -7.17 -4.58 -20.64
C SER A 10 -8.01 -4.92 -19.41
N SER A 11 -8.41 -6.17 -19.29
CA SER A 11 -8.72 -6.77 -18.00
C SER A 11 -7.41 -6.86 -17.24
N SER A 12 -6.90 -5.72 -16.76
CA SER A 12 -5.87 -5.75 -15.72
C SER A 12 -6.58 -6.24 -14.47
N PRO A 13 -6.30 -7.45 -13.95
CA PRO A 13 -6.75 -7.82 -12.62
C PRO A 13 -6.24 -6.72 -11.68
N GLY A 14 -7.16 -6.09 -10.95
CA GLY A 14 -6.94 -4.80 -10.29
C GLY A 14 -5.55 -4.65 -9.69
N LEU A 15 -4.87 -3.58 -10.07
CA LEU A 15 -3.51 -3.27 -9.62
C LEU A 15 -3.43 -3.34 -8.09
N PRO A 16 -2.31 -3.85 -7.54
CA PRO A 16 -2.17 -3.94 -6.10
C PRO A 16 -2.22 -2.54 -5.47
N VAL A 17 -3.08 -2.37 -4.45
CA VAL A 17 -3.18 -1.14 -3.67
C VAL A 17 -2.50 -1.35 -2.32
N LEU A 18 -1.69 -0.39 -1.90
CA LEU A 18 -1.08 -0.41 -0.58
C LEU A 18 -2.06 0.21 0.43
N LEU A 19 -2.40 -0.55 1.46
CA LEU A 19 -3.21 -0.07 2.58
C LEU A 19 -2.29 0.23 3.76
N LEU A 20 -2.46 1.41 4.36
CA LEU A 20 -1.86 1.76 5.64
C LEU A 20 -2.98 1.83 6.69
N LEU A 21 -3.00 0.82 7.55
CA LEU A 21 -3.83 0.84 8.74
C LEU A 21 -3.18 1.80 9.74
N THR A 22 -3.92 2.83 10.08
CA THR A 22 -3.48 3.99 10.84
C THR A 22 -4.47 4.30 11.95
N ARG A 23 -4.10 5.25 12.82
CA ARG A 23 -5.00 5.83 13.81
C ARG A 23 -4.66 7.30 14.03
N LYS A 24 -5.64 8.07 14.50
CA LYS A 24 -5.44 9.50 14.80
C LYS A 24 -4.45 9.69 15.96
N GLY A 25 -3.60 10.71 15.84
CA GLY A 25 -2.61 11.06 16.87
C GLY A 25 -1.41 10.11 16.96
N CYS A 26 -1.18 9.26 15.96
CA CYS A 26 -0.06 8.33 15.91
C CYS A 26 1.12 8.90 15.09
N CYS A 27 2.15 9.43 15.77
CA CYS A 27 3.32 10.00 15.11
C CYS A 27 4.07 9.00 14.21
N LEU A 28 4.08 7.70 14.59
CA LEU A 28 4.69 6.65 13.78
C LEU A 28 3.93 6.41 12.46
N CYS A 29 2.61 6.53 12.51
CA CYS A 29 1.73 6.33 11.37
C CYS A 29 1.88 7.49 10.39
N GLU A 30 1.85 8.72 10.89
CA GLU A 30 2.10 9.95 10.11
C GLU A 30 3.47 9.91 9.43
N GLY A 31 4.51 9.52 10.17
CA GLY A 31 5.87 9.42 9.64
C GLY A 31 6.02 8.36 8.55
N LEU A 32 5.32 7.23 8.65
CA LEU A 32 5.33 6.20 7.60
C LEU A 32 4.52 6.66 6.37
N GLU A 33 3.35 7.26 6.58
CA GLU A 33 2.53 7.81 5.50
C GLU A 33 3.32 8.81 4.66
N GLN A 34 3.98 9.78 5.30
CA GLN A 34 4.80 10.78 4.61
C GLN A 34 5.88 10.14 3.74
N LYS A 35 6.56 9.11 4.26
CA LYS A 35 7.61 8.38 3.51
C LYS A 35 7.06 7.62 2.32
N LEU A 36 5.87 7.04 2.44
CA LEU A 36 5.21 6.32 1.34
C LEU A 36 4.74 7.29 0.25
N ARG A 37 4.17 8.43 0.64
CA ARG A 37 3.74 9.48 -0.30
C ARG A 37 4.91 10.16 -1.01
N ALA A 38 6.09 10.19 -0.39
CA ALA A 38 7.29 10.76 -0.97
C ALA A 38 8.03 9.82 -1.96
N LEU A 39 7.51 8.61 -2.21
CA LEU A 39 8.10 7.70 -3.19
C LEU A 39 7.80 8.15 -4.62
N ASP A 40 8.76 7.90 -5.50
CA ASP A 40 8.68 8.19 -6.93
C ASP A 40 9.02 6.90 -7.72
N PRO A 41 8.15 6.42 -8.64
CA PRO A 41 6.81 6.96 -8.93
C PRO A 41 5.84 6.84 -7.74
N PRO A 42 4.78 7.68 -7.71
CA PRO A 42 3.76 7.60 -6.67
C PRO A 42 3.02 6.28 -6.74
N LEU A 43 2.74 5.70 -5.57
CA LEU A 43 2.00 4.45 -5.43
C LEU A 43 0.55 4.69 -5.04
N ALA A 44 -0.33 3.74 -5.36
CA ALA A 44 -1.70 3.73 -4.85
C ALA A 44 -1.71 3.42 -3.36
N LEU A 45 -1.91 4.46 -2.53
CA LEU A 45 -1.97 4.38 -1.07
C LEU A 45 -3.37 4.70 -0.55
N GLU A 46 -3.96 3.79 0.20
CA GLU A 46 -5.22 3.98 0.93
C GLU A 46 -4.95 3.98 2.44
N LEU A 47 -5.61 4.88 3.17
CA LEU A 47 -5.52 4.95 4.64
C LEU A 47 -6.78 4.37 5.25
N ILE A 48 -6.62 3.46 6.21
CA ILE A 48 -7.72 2.85 6.94
C ILE A 48 -7.57 3.17 8.43
N ASP A 49 -8.49 3.97 8.97
CA ASP A 49 -8.52 4.28 10.40
C ASP A 49 -9.05 3.08 11.18
N VAL A 50 -8.18 2.44 11.97
CA VAL A 50 -8.55 1.26 12.76
C VAL A 50 -9.51 1.60 13.89
N ASP A 51 -9.55 2.86 14.35
CA ASP A 51 -10.46 3.28 15.42
C ASP A 51 -11.91 3.47 14.91
N GLY A 52 -12.14 3.43 13.58
CA GLY A 52 -13.46 3.53 12.95
C GLY A 52 -14.24 2.21 12.85
N ASP A 53 -13.58 1.07 13.07
CA ASP A 53 -14.17 -0.27 12.99
C ASP A 53 -13.70 -1.12 14.17
N SER A 54 -14.64 -1.68 14.94
CA SER A 54 -14.31 -2.41 16.18
C SER A 54 -13.53 -3.71 15.93
N ALA A 55 -13.71 -4.37 14.79
CA ALA A 55 -12.95 -5.56 14.42
C ALA A 55 -11.51 -5.20 14.03
N LEU A 56 -11.32 -4.10 13.27
CA LEU A 56 -9.99 -3.58 12.95
C LEU A 56 -9.28 -3.08 14.20
N GLN A 57 -9.98 -2.36 15.10
CA GLN A 57 -9.43 -1.87 16.35
C GLN A 57 -8.96 -3.03 17.23
N ALA A 58 -9.79 -4.05 17.43
CA ALA A 58 -9.46 -5.21 18.25
C ALA A 58 -8.27 -6.00 17.69
N ARG A 59 -8.12 -6.03 16.35
CA ARG A 59 -7.05 -6.78 15.69
C ARG A 59 -5.75 -6.00 15.58
N PHE A 60 -5.80 -4.72 15.21
CA PHE A 60 -4.62 -3.95 14.80
C PHE A 60 -4.36 -2.71 15.67
N GLY A 61 -5.24 -2.34 16.60
CA GLY A 61 -5.15 -1.09 17.37
C GLY A 61 -3.85 -0.89 18.16
N LEU A 62 -3.17 -1.97 18.53
CA LEU A 62 -1.87 -1.96 19.21
C LEU A 62 -0.67 -2.19 18.27
N GLU A 63 -0.92 -2.58 17.03
CA GLU A 63 0.11 -2.92 16.03
C GLU A 63 0.34 -1.82 15.00
N VAL A 64 -0.54 -0.81 14.92
CA VAL A 64 -0.38 0.30 13.99
C VAL A 64 0.98 1.00 14.17
N PRO A 65 1.65 1.42 13.09
CA PRO A 65 1.22 1.30 11.69
C PRO A 65 1.39 -0.11 11.08
N VAL A 66 0.36 -0.59 10.39
CA VAL A 66 0.38 -1.88 9.66
C VAL A 66 0.19 -1.63 8.16
N LEU A 67 1.02 -2.27 7.33
CA LEU A 67 0.85 -2.25 5.88
C LEU A 67 0.20 -3.53 5.38
N GLN A 68 -0.70 -3.40 4.40
CA GLN A 68 -1.27 -4.51 3.67
C GLN A 68 -1.25 -4.24 2.17
N VAL A 69 -1.20 -5.30 1.37
CA VAL A 69 -1.38 -5.23 -0.08
C VAL A 69 -2.73 -5.82 -0.41
N ARG A 70 -3.61 -5.01 -1.00
CA ARG A 70 -4.89 -5.43 -1.54
C ARG A 70 -4.72 -5.80 -3.01
N SER A 71 -5.18 -6.98 -3.38
CA SER A 71 -5.13 -7.49 -4.76
C SER A 71 -6.36 -8.35 -5.05
N GLY A 72 -6.48 -8.88 -6.27
CA GLY A 72 -7.55 -9.83 -6.63
C GLY A 72 -7.58 -11.11 -5.79
N GLN A 73 -6.53 -11.41 -5.01
CA GLN A 73 -6.47 -12.55 -4.09
C GLN A 73 -6.85 -12.20 -2.64
N GLY A 74 -7.18 -10.93 -2.37
CA GLY A 74 -7.51 -10.41 -1.03
C GLY A 74 -6.40 -9.54 -0.44
N ASP A 75 -6.55 -9.24 0.85
CA ASP A 75 -5.66 -8.36 1.61
C ASP A 75 -4.58 -9.18 2.32
N ARG A 76 -3.31 -8.89 2.02
CA ARG A 76 -2.14 -9.55 2.63
C ARG A 76 -1.32 -8.56 3.45
N GLN A 77 -1.16 -8.85 4.73
CA GLN A 77 -0.31 -8.05 5.61
C GLN A 77 1.18 -8.18 5.25
N LEU A 78 1.87 -7.04 5.23
CA LEU A 78 3.31 -6.95 5.08
C LEU A 78 3.99 -7.00 6.47
N PRO A 79 5.26 -7.43 6.53
CA PRO A 79 6.03 -7.33 7.75
C PRO A 79 6.16 -5.88 8.20
N ARG A 80 6.49 -5.65 9.48
CA ARG A 80 6.65 -4.31 10.02
C ARG A 80 7.76 -3.56 9.28
N VAL A 81 7.43 -2.36 8.78
CA VAL A 81 8.40 -1.49 8.11
C VAL A 81 9.44 -1.01 9.14
N PRO A 82 10.75 -1.14 8.86
CA PRO A 82 11.78 -0.58 9.73
C PRO A 82 11.61 0.95 9.86
N PRO A 83 11.64 1.52 11.07
CA PRO A 83 11.29 2.93 11.31
C PRO A 83 12.21 3.93 10.61
N ARG A 84 13.44 3.51 10.25
CA ARG A 84 14.43 4.35 9.56
C ARG A 84 14.39 4.23 8.04
N LEU A 85 13.60 3.31 7.50
CA LEU A 85 13.55 3.07 6.06
C LEU A 85 12.78 4.18 5.34
N ALA A 86 13.32 4.71 4.24
CA ALA A 86 12.72 5.77 3.44
C ALA A 86 13.26 5.74 1.99
N GLY A 87 12.62 6.51 1.10
CA GLY A 87 13.06 6.72 -0.29
C GLY A 87 13.24 5.40 -1.07
N ALA A 88 14.28 5.32 -1.90
CA ALA A 88 14.56 4.15 -2.73
C ALA A 88 14.68 2.83 -1.92
N SER A 89 15.22 2.90 -0.69
CA SER A 89 15.32 1.69 0.16
C SER A 89 13.96 1.20 0.63
N LEU A 90 13.00 2.09 0.87
CA LEU A 90 11.61 1.73 1.18
C LEU A 90 10.92 1.11 -0.03
N GLN A 91 11.14 1.67 -1.22
CA GLN A 91 10.60 1.11 -2.46
C GLN A 91 11.12 -0.30 -2.75
N VAL A 92 12.43 -0.52 -2.62
CA VAL A 92 13.05 -1.85 -2.78
C VAL A 92 12.48 -2.85 -1.77
N TRP A 93 12.25 -2.41 -0.53
CA TRP A 93 11.66 -3.26 0.50
C TRP A 93 10.21 -3.64 0.15
N LEU A 94 9.41 -2.70 -0.35
CA LEU A 94 8.04 -2.95 -0.81
C LEU A 94 8.03 -3.99 -1.94
N GLN A 95 8.90 -3.83 -2.93
CA GLN A 95 9.06 -4.78 -4.04
C GLN A 95 9.44 -6.18 -3.56
N LYS A 96 10.42 -6.29 -2.64
CA LYS A 96 10.83 -7.57 -2.03
C LYS A 96 9.69 -8.27 -1.30
N HIS A 97 8.73 -7.52 -0.78
CA HIS A 97 7.56 -8.05 -0.09
C HIS A 97 6.31 -8.15 -0.98
N GLY A 98 6.49 -8.06 -2.30
CA GLY A 98 5.46 -8.34 -3.29
C GLY A 98 4.53 -7.17 -3.59
N PHE A 99 4.95 -5.93 -3.28
CA PHE A 99 4.31 -4.72 -3.79
C PHE A 99 5.15 -4.16 -4.94
N SER A 100 4.75 -4.49 -6.16
CA SER A 100 5.32 -3.94 -7.39
C SER A 100 4.36 -2.90 -7.93
N GLY A 101 4.55 -1.63 -7.60
CA GLY A 101 3.75 -0.51 -8.15
C GLY A 101 4.04 -0.22 -9.62
N GLN A 102 4.45 -1.22 -10.40
CA GLN A 102 4.82 -1.09 -11.81
C GLN A 102 3.79 -1.84 -12.65
N ASP A 103 2.66 -1.19 -12.91
CA ASP A 103 1.74 -1.46 -14.04
C ASP A 103 0.74 -0.28 -14.13
N ALA A 104 1.24 0.95 -13.98
CA ALA A 104 0.49 2.19 -14.21
C ALA A 104 1.07 2.90 -15.43
#